data_AF-A0A1G8AW30-F1
#
_entry.id   AF-A0A1G8AW30-F1
#
_cell.length_a   1.000
_cell.length_b   1.000
_cell.length_c   1.000
_cell.angle_alpha   90.00
_cell.angle_beta   90.00
_cell.angle_gamma   90.00
#
_symmetry.space_group_name_H-M   'P 1'
#
loop_
_entity.id
_entity.type
_entity.pdbx_description
1 polymer ?
#
loop_
_entity_poly.entity_id
_entity_poly.type
_entity_poly.pdbx_seq_one_letter_code
_entity_poly.pdbx_strand_id
1 'polypeptide(L)'
;MHSRREFVGAAVALGALGLLAGGKVLAQSDAFDTLLRQAINDPSLLEATRTSREGFGEQYESRAIAPRTPLSSRAISEAAITLITTFEVTDRARYEANFQQPIWPAGESGVTIGIGYDLGYVTVDWLNEDWEARLADGELATLRKVCGLTGEEARDALAQVRDVAVPWDIADQQFRTRLLPRYVALTLARLPNTDKLSDDSLGALVSLVYNRGASFRKEGPRYREMRMIRQHMVNEAYDAIPAELRAMARLWTDVPNMRGLVLRRELEAALFERGLKSA
;
A
#
# COMPACT_ATOMS: atom_id res chain seq x y z
N MET A 1 -62.27 16.42 55.65
CA MET A 1 -61.66 17.76 55.50
C MET A 1 -60.48 17.65 54.54
N HIS A 2 -60.43 18.53 53.54
CA HIS A 2 -59.36 18.94 52.61
C HIS A 2 -58.20 17.96 52.29
N SER A 3 -58.07 17.47 51.05
CA SER A 3 -57.58 18.14 49.82
C SER A 3 -56.06 18.12 49.65
N ARG A 4 -55.62 17.46 48.56
CA ARG A 4 -54.56 17.82 47.60
C ARG A 4 -53.18 18.27 48.10
N ARG A 5 -52.16 17.76 47.41
CA ARG A 5 -51.12 18.48 46.61
C ARG A 5 -49.71 17.98 46.85
N GLU A 6 -49.09 17.62 45.73
CA GLU A 6 -47.66 17.76 45.45
C GLU A 6 -47.16 19.14 45.90
N PHE A 7 -45.95 19.18 46.45
CA PHE A 7 -45.17 20.41 46.50
C PHE A 7 -43.70 20.10 46.22
N VAL A 8 -43.22 20.75 45.16
CA VAL A 8 -41.82 20.91 44.76
C VAL A 8 -41.12 21.79 45.79
N GLY A 9 -39.92 21.42 46.21
CA GLY A 9 -39.06 22.25 47.05
C GLY A 9 -37.59 22.09 46.68
N ALA A 10 -37.09 23.02 45.86
CA ALA A 10 -35.67 23.21 45.60
C ALA A 10 -35.04 24.11 46.68
N ALA A 11 -33.88 23.71 47.22
CA ALA A 11 -32.90 24.57 47.91
C ALA A 11 -31.55 23.80 47.98
N VAL A 12 -30.60 24.04 47.08
CA VAL A 12 -29.45 24.97 47.17
C VAL A 12 -28.26 24.47 48.03
N ALA A 13 -27.31 23.89 47.29
CA ALA A 13 -25.85 24.15 47.22
C ALA A 13 -24.87 23.98 48.40
N LEU A 14 -23.68 23.51 47.96
CA LEU A 14 -22.31 23.50 48.53
C LEU A 14 -21.97 22.25 49.35
N GLY A 15 -21.01 21.39 48.98
CA GLY A 15 -20.05 21.37 47.87
C GLY A 15 -18.95 20.37 48.23
N ALA A 16 -18.43 19.62 47.26
CA ALA A 16 -17.04 19.17 47.15
C ALA A 16 -16.90 18.09 46.08
N LEU A 17 -16.25 18.50 44.99
CA LEU A 17 -15.34 17.76 44.11
C LEU A 17 -15.42 16.22 44.07
N GLY A 18 -15.80 15.74 42.89
CA GLY A 18 -15.46 14.40 42.40
C GLY A 18 -15.52 14.40 40.87
N LEU A 19 -14.68 15.21 40.24
CA LEU A 19 -14.40 15.14 38.80
C LEU A 19 -13.81 13.75 38.49
N LEU A 20 -14.66 12.77 38.21
CA LEU A 20 -14.23 11.59 37.47
C LEU A 20 -14.02 12.04 36.04
N ALA A 21 -12.75 12.28 35.74
CA ALA A 21 -12.23 12.59 34.42
C ALA A 21 -12.75 11.55 33.41
N GLY A 22 -13.75 11.96 32.63
CA GLY A 22 -14.08 11.35 31.36
C GLY A 22 -12.92 11.58 30.42
N GLY A 23 -11.92 10.70 30.48
CA GLY A 23 -10.88 10.57 29.47
C GLY A 23 -11.48 9.95 28.20
N LYS A 24 -12.39 10.66 27.53
CA LYS A 24 -12.51 10.50 26.09
C LYS A 24 -11.22 11.08 25.50
N VAL A 25 -10.21 10.24 25.36
CA VAL A 25 -9.27 10.41 24.24
C VAL A 25 -10.11 10.17 23.00
N LEU A 26 -10.83 11.20 22.54
CA LEU A 26 -11.20 11.30 21.15
C LEU A 26 -9.85 11.36 20.44
N ALA A 27 -9.37 10.20 19.98
CA ALA A 27 -8.19 10.12 19.15
C ALA A 27 -8.42 11.11 18.00
N GLN A 28 -7.67 12.21 18.02
CA GLN A 28 -7.67 13.15 16.91
C GLN A 28 -7.19 12.33 15.72
N SER A 29 -8.09 11.96 14.81
CA SER A 29 -7.71 11.04 13.74
C SER A 29 -6.65 11.73 12.90
N ASP A 30 -5.50 11.07 12.76
CA ASP A 30 -4.39 11.62 12.01
C ASP A 30 -4.82 11.89 10.56
N ALA A 31 -4.15 12.83 9.90
CA ALA A 31 -4.45 13.20 8.51
C ALA A 31 -4.42 11.96 7.59
N PHE A 32 -3.44 11.07 7.82
CA PHE A 32 -3.34 9.79 7.13
C PHE A 32 -4.60 8.92 7.32
N ASP A 33 -5.04 8.69 8.56
CA ASP A 33 -6.19 7.82 8.84
C ASP A 33 -7.49 8.36 8.25
N THR A 34 -7.61 9.68 8.14
CA THR A 34 -8.75 10.34 7.51
C THR A 34 -8.74 10.12 6.00
N LEU A 35 -7.61 10.37 5.35
CA LEU A 35 -7.44 10.15 3.90
C LEU A 35 -7.60 8.68 3.52
N LEU A 36 -7.10 7.76 4.35
CA LEU A 36 -7.15 6.33 4.06
C LEU A 36 -8.61 5.83 4.12
N ARG A 37 -9.37 6.27 5.12
CA ARG A 37 -10.81 5.99 5.19
C ARG A 37 -11.57 6.56 3.99
N GLN A 38 -11.20 7.75 3.50
CA GLN A 38 -11.80 8.29 2.28
C GLN A 38 -11.48 7.43 1.05
N ALA A 39 -10.23 6.98 0.92
CA ALA A 39 -9.82 6.08 -0.16
C ALA A 39 -10.59 4.75 -0.16
N ILE A 40 -10.77 4.15 1.01
CA ILE A 40 -11.52 2.89 1.16
C ILE A 40 -13.00 3.07 0.81
N ASN A 41 -13.59 4.21 1.21
CA ASN A 41 -15.00 4.52 0.97
C ASN A 41 -15.30 5.00 -0.46
N ASP A 42 -14.30 5.21 -1.30
CA ASP A 42 -14.47 5.51 -2.73
C ASP A 42 -13.75 4.46 -3.61
N PRO A 43 -14.38 3.28 -3.81
CA PRO A 43 -13.81 2.20 -4.62
C PRO A 43 -13.37 2.61 -6.02
N SER A 44 -14.01 3.63 -6.60
CA SER A 44 -13.72 4.10 -7.96
C SER A 44 -12.31 4.69 -8.09
N LEU A 45 -11.80 5.32 -7.02
CA LEU A 45 -10.44 5.86 -6.98
C LEU A 45 -9.39 4.73 -6.97
N LEU A 46 -9.71 3.62 -6.32
CA LEU A 46 -8.80 2.48 -6.18
C LEU A 46 -8.81 1.58 -7.43
N GLU A 47 -9.98 1.33 -8.02
CA GLU A 47 -10.12 0.47 -9.20
C GLU A 47 -9.30 0.94 -10.39
N ALA A 48 -9.41 2.21 -10.74
CA ALA A 48 -8.69 2.78 -11.87
C ALA A 48 -7.16 2.83 -11.65
N THR A 49 -6.73 2.80 -10.39
CA THR A 49 -5.31 2.76 -10.04
C THR A 49 -4.72 1.35 -10.19
N ARG A 50 -5.51 0.29 -10.01
CA ARG A 50 -5.04 -1.10 -10.13
C ARG A 50 -4.61 -1.46 -11.55
N THR A 51 -5.34 -0.94 -12.54
CA THR A 51 -4.97 -1.07 -13.95
C THR A 51 -3.80 -0.16 -14.33
N SER A 52 -3.43 0.76 -13.45
CA SER A 52 -2.50 1.87 -13.70
C SER A 52 -1.31 1.83 -12.74
N ARG A 53 -0.52 0.76 -12.79
CA ARG A 53 0.79 0.76 -12.14
C ARG A 53 1.78 1.52 -13.01
N GLU A 54 2.07 2.77 -12.66
CA GLU A 54 2.94 3.65 -13.44
C GLU A 54 4.42 3.59 -13.03
N GLY A 55 5.02 2.45 -13.37
CA GLY A 55 6.46 2.21 -13.58
C GLY A 55 6.69 1.26 -14.76
N PHE A 56 5.61 0.86 -15.44
CA PHE A 56 5.56 -0.24 -16.40
C PHE A 56 5.63 0.23 -17.86
N GLY A 57 5.49 1.54 -18.14
CA GLY A 57 5.44 2.10 -19.51
C GLY A 57 6.75 2.62 -20.11
N GLU A 58 7.80 2.86 -19.32
CA GLU A 58 9.13 3.31 -19.80
C GLU A 58 10.28 2.53 -19.12
N GLN A 59 9.99 1.30 -18.72
CA GLN A 59 10.91 0.45 -17.99
C GLN A 59 10.73 -1.01 -18.41
N TYR A 60 10.85 -1.25 -19.70
CA TYR A 60 11.09 -2.59 -20.26
C TYR A 60 12.52 -3.10 -20.00
N GLU A 61 13.25 -2.49 -19.06
CA GLU A 61 14.49 -2.98 -18.50
C GLU A 61 14.36 -3.21 -16.98
N SER A 62 13.37 -4.02 -16.59
CA SER A 62 13.54 -5.09 -15.58
C SER A 62 12.17 -5.74 -15.37
N ARG A 63 11.93 -6.82 -16.10
CA ARG A 63 10.74 -7.65 -15.98
C ARG A 63 10.74 -8.34 -14.59
N ALA A 64 9.58 -8.24 -13.93
CA ALA A 64 9.16 -8.71 -12.59
C ALA A 64 9.50 -7.79 -11.47
N ILE A 65 8.50 -7.41 -10.69
CA ILE A 65 8.82 -6.80 -9.42
C ILE A 65 8.08 -7.54 -8.30
N ALA A 66 8.40 -8.83 -8.17
CA ALA A 66 9.04 -9.25 -6.93
C ALA A 66 10.52 -8.88 -7.07
N PRO A 67 10.98 -7.75 -6.48
CA PRO A 67 12.37 -7.36 -6.59
C PRO A 67 13.24 -8.52 -6.12
N ARG A 68 14.18 -8.99 -6.93
CA ARG A 68 15.02 -10.11 -6.50
C ARG A 68 16.16 -9.70 -5.56
N THR A 69 16.05 -8.49 -5.00
CA THR A 69 16.79 -8.09 -3.83
C THR A 69 16.55 -9.11 -2.70
N PRO A 70 17.60 -9.50 -1.95
CA PRO A 70 17.44 -10.30 -0.75
C PRO A 70 16.41 -9.69 0.21
N LEU A 71 15.70 -10.54 0.95
CA LEU A 71 14.68 -10.09 1.91
C LEU A 71 15.33 -9.19 2.98
N SER A 72 14.71 -8.04 3.27
CA SER A 72 15.11 -7.19 4.39
C SER A 72 14.38 -7.59 5.67
N SER A 73 15.06 -7.53 6.81
CA SER A 73 14.45 -7.63 8.14
C SER A 73 14.00 -6.28 8.70
N ARG A 74 14.27 -5.16 8.01
CA ARG A 74 13.83 -3.82 8.44
C ARG A 74 12.30 -3.74 8.35
N ALA A 75 11.65 -3.49 9.48
CA ALA A 75 10.20 -3.31 9.52
C ALA A 75 9.76 -2.00 8.83
N ILE A 76 8.50 -1.95 8.44
CA ILE A 76 7.75 -0.71 8.18
C ILE A 76 6.46 -0.79 8.98
N SER A 77 5.78 0.33 9.18
CA SER A 77 4.61 0.36 10.06
C SER A 77 3.43 -0.41 9.47
N GLU A 78 2.53 -0.91 10.32
CA GLU A 78 1.28 -1.53 9.87
C GLU A 78 0.42 -0.60 9.00
N ALA A 79 0.51 0.72 9.24
CA ALA A 79 -0.18 1.69 8.40
C ALA A 79 0.42 1.79 6.99
N ALA A 80 1.73 1.64 6.83
CA ALA A 80 2.36 1.56 5.51
C ALA A 80 1.94 0.27 4.78
N ILE A 81 1.86 -0.84 5.50
CA ILE A 81 1.39 -2.12 4.95
C ILE A 81 -0.08 -1.97 4.51
N THR A 82 -0.92 -1.38 5.36
CA THR A 82 -2.34 -1.11 5.06
C THR A 82 -2.48 -0.19 3.85
N LEU A 83 -1.68 0.88 3.77
CA LEU A 83 -1.64 1.77 2.60
C LEU A 83 -1.38 0.99 1.31
N ILE A 84 -0.31 0.18 1.28
CA ILE A 84 0.06 -0.57 0.08
C ILE A 84 -1.05 -1.56 -0.27
N THR A 85 -1.51 -2.36 0.69
CA THR A 85 -2.57 -3.35 0.49
C THR A 85 -3.89 -2.71 0.06
N THR A 86 -4.26 -1.54 0.58
CA THR A 86 -5.48 -0.83 0.16
C THR A 86 -5.44 -0.44 -1.31
N PHE A 87 -4.30 0.03 -1.83
CA PHE A 87 -4.20 0.32 -3.25
C PHE A 87 -4.19 -0.93 -4.14
N GLU A 88 -3.78 -2.08 -3.59
CA GLU A 88 -3.80 -3.34 -4.32
C GLU A 88 -5.18 -4.00 -4.33
N VAL A 89 -5.84 -4.09 -3.18
CA VAL A 89 -7.03 -4.94 -2.99
C VAL A 89 -8.15 -4.26 -2.19
N THR A 90 -8.01 -2.97 -1.84
CA THR A 90 -8.89 -2.16 -0.97
C THR A 90 -8.86 -2.65 0.48
N ASP A 91 -9.39 -3.83 0.72
CA ASP A 91 -9.49 -4.45 2.04
C ASP A 91 -9.70 -5.97 1.90
N ARG A 92 -9.74 -6.66 3.05
CA ARG A 92 -9.96 -8.10 3.12
C ARG A 92 -11.29 -8.54 2.50
N ALA A 93 -12.39 -7.83 2.81
CA ALA A 93 -13.72 -8.22 2.35
C ALA A 93 -13.80 -8.18 0.81
N ARG A 94 -13.21 -7.14 0.20
CA ARG A 94 -13.13 -7.01 -1.25
C ARG A 94 -12.23 -8.06 -1.87
N TYR A 95 -11.10 -8.38 -1.24
CA TYR A 95 -10.24 -9.47 -1.68
C TYR A 95 -10.98 -10.82 -1.69
N GLU A 96 -11.63 -11.16 -0.58
CA GLU A 96 -12.39 -12.40 -0.45
C GLU A 96 -13.50 -12.48 -1.49
N ALA A 97 -14.13 -11.35 -1.85
CA ALA A 97 -15.17 -11.31 -2.87
C ALA A 97 -14.66 -11.40 -4.32
N ASN A 98 -13.45 -10.89 -4.63
CA ASN A 98 -13.05 -10.63 -6.04
C ASN A 98 -11.66 -11.14 -6.44
N PHE A 99 -10.76 -11.41 -5.50
CA PHE A 99 -9.33 -11.61 -5.79
C PHE A 99 -8.75 -12.92 -5.25
N GLN A 100 -9.60 -13.83 -4.75
CA GLN A 100 -9.15 -15.16 -4.33
C GLN A 100 -8.71 -16.04 -5.50
N GLN A 101 -9.19 -15.77 -6.71
CA GLN A 101 -8.82 -16.47 -7.93
C GLN A 101 -7.87 -15.61 -8.78
N PRO A 102 -7.02 -16.22 -9.62
CA PRO A 102 -6.18 -15.51 -10.55
C PRO A 102 -7.00 -14.57 -11.45
N ILE A 103 -6.43 -13.39 -11.72
CA ILE A 103 -7.00 -12.38 -12.60
C ILE A 103 -5.99 -11.95 -13.66
N TRP A 104 -6.47 -11.31 -14.72
CA TRP A 104 -5.62 -10.57 -15.65
C TRP A 104 -6.04 -9.08 -15.63
N PRO A 105 -5.22 -8.18 -15.04
CA PRO A 105 -5.53 -6.75 -14.89
C PRO A 105 -5.53 -5.91 -16.18
N ALA A 106 -5.40 -6.55 -17.36
CA ALA A 106 -5.23 -5.94 -18.68
C ALA A 106 -3.83 -5.36 -18.97
N GLY A 107 -3.67 -4.79 -20.18
CA GLY A 107 -2.41 -4.23 -20.66
C GLY A 107 -1.30 -5.29 -20.78
N GLU A 108 -0.08 -4.92 -20.42
CA GLU A 108 1.11 -5.79 -20.46
C GLU A 108 1.28 -6.63 -19.18
N SER A 109 0.25 -6.70 -18.34
CA SER A 109 0.28 -7.52 -17.12
C SER A 109 0.22 -9.01 -17.46
N GLY A 110 0.77 -9.83 -16.58
CA GLY A 110 0.52 -11.27 -16.59
C GLY A 110 -0.71 -11.66 -15.78
N VAL A 111 -0.86 -12.97 -15.58
CA VAL A 111 -1.84 -13.48 -14.61
C VAL A 111 -1.37 -13.07 -13.21
N THR A 112 -2.23 -12.40 -12.44
CA THR A 112 -1.93 -11.92 -11.10
C THR A 112 -2.68 -12.74 -10.05
N ILE A 113 -1.98 -13.10 -8.97
CA ILE A 113 -2.52 -13.81 -7.80
C ILE A 113 -2.18 -13.07 -6.50
N GLY A 114 -2.90 -13.39 -5.42
CA GLY A 114 -2.64 -12.81 -4.11
C GLY A 114 -2.69 -11.28 -4.11
N ILE A 115 -1.86 -10.65 -3.28
CA ILE A 115 -1.76 -9.19 -3.22
C ILE A 115 -0.74 -8.73 -4.28
N GLY A 116 -1.21 -8.60 -5.51
CA GLY A 116 -0.48 -7.92 -6.57
C GLY A 116 0.73 -8.66 -7.14
N TYR A 117 0.81 -9.99 -6.96
CA TYR A 117 1.90 -10.85 -7.44
C TYR A 117 1.65 -11.26 -8.90
N ASP A 118 2.33 -10.59 -9.83
CA ASP A 118 2.16 -10.76 -11.28
C ASP A 118 3.07 -11.89 -11.82
N LEU A 119 2.45 -13.01 -12.21
CA LEU A 119 3.13 -14.20 -12.72
C LEU A 119 3.76 -14.00 -14.09
N GLY A 120 3.28 -13.03 -14.88
CA GLY A 120 3.82 -12.78 -16.21
C GLY A 120 5.26 -12.29 -16.20
N TYR A 121 5.74 -11.95 -15.02
CA TYR A 121 7.08 -11.50 -14.88
C TYR A 121 7.97 -12.39 -14.02
N VAL A 122 7.44 -13.36 -13.28
CA VAL A 122 8.26 -14.23 -12.44
C VAL A 122 8.74 -15.45 -13.20
N THR A 123 9.91 -15.98 -12.81
CA THR A 123 10.34 -17.31 -13.24
C THR A 123 9.66 -18.38 -12.41
N VAL A 124 9.65 -19.61 -12.91
CA VAL A 124 9.17 -20.79 -12.16
C VAL A 124 9.91 -20.97 -10.83
N ASP A 125 11.22 -20.74 -10.80
CA ASP A 125 12.02 -20.87 -9.59
C ASP A 125 11.60 -19.85 -8.53
N TRP A 126 11.33 -18.60 -8.93
CA TRP A 126 10.87 -17.56 -8.02
C TRP A 126 9.45 -17.84 -7.50
N LEU A 127 8.56 -18.33 -8.37
CA LEU A 127 7.24 -18.78 -7.95
C LEU A 127 7.36 -19.86 -6.85
N ASN A 128 8.19 -20.87 -7.05
CA ASN A 128 8.40 -21.92 -6.06
C ASN A 128 8.94 -21.34 -4.74
N GLU A 129 10.02 -20.56 -4.79
CA GLU A 129 10.60 -19.97 -3.58
C GLU A 129 9.60 -19.12 -2.78
N ASP A 130 8.75 -18.35 -3.46
CA ASP A 130 7.83 -17.43 -2.82
C ASP A 130 6.54 -18.12 -2.34
N TRP A 131 6.16 -19.29 -2.91
CA TRP A 131 4.84 -19.92 -2.69
C TRP A 131 4.85 -21.40 -2.27
N GLU A 132 5.97 -22.13 -2.33
CA GLU A 132 6.02 -23.58 -2.03
C GLU A 132 5.54 -23.96 -0.62
N ALA A 133 5.77 -23.09 0.36
CA ALA A 133 5.31 -23.31 1.73
C ALA A 133 3.85 -22.88 1.96
N ARG A 134 3.12 -22.47 0.91
CA ARG A 134 1.83 -21.77 1.00
C ARG A 134 0.74 -22.36 0.12
N LEU A 135 1.12 -22.98 -0.99
CA LEU A 135 0.20 -23.62 -1.95
C LEU A 135 0.56 -25.08 -2.14
N ALA A 136 -0.42 -25.90 -2.48
CA ALA A 136 -0.19 -27.31 -2.78
C ALA A 136 0.61 -27.47 -4.08
N ASP A 137 1.38 -28.55 -4.19
CA ASP A 137 2.21 -28.83 -5.37
C ASP A 137 1.42 -28.84 -6.69
N GLY A 138 0.18 -29.32 -6.67
CA GLY A 138 -0.71 -29.32 -7.83
C GLY A 138 -1.15 -27.90 -8.25
N GLU A 139 -1.37 -27.01 -7.30
CA GLU A 139 -1.69 -25.60 -7.54
C GLU A 139 -0.47 -24.89 -8.14
N LEU A 140 0.72 -25.11 -7.56
CA LEU A 140 1.98 -24.57 -8.09
C LEU A 140 2.26 -25.09 -9.50
N ALA A 141 2.09 -26.39 -9.75
CA ALA A 141 2.24 -26.97 -11.08
C ALA A 141 1.30 -26.33 -12.11
N THR A 142 0.10 -25.93 -11.69
CA THR A 142 -0.85 -25.19 -12.52
C THR A 142 -0.38 -23.77 -12.79
N LEU A 143 0.03 -23.02 -11.76
CA LEU A 143 0.52 -21.64 -11.89
C LEU A 143 1.83 -21.51 -12.69
N ARG A 144 2.71 -22.53 -12.64
CA ARG A 144 3.96 -22.56 -13.43
C ARG A 144 3.72 -22.41 -14.93
N LYS A 145 2.56 -22.83 -15.44
CA LYS A 145 2.21 -22.77 -16.87
C LYS A 145 2.07 -21.34 -17.41
N VAL A 146 1.80 -20.37 -16.52
CA VAL A 146 1.58 -18.97 -16.89
C VAL A 146 2.70 -18.04 -16.44
N CYS A 147 3.77 -18.59 -15.85
CA CYS A 147 4.97 -17.81 -15.50
C CYS A 147 5.62 -17.25 -16.77
N GLY A 148 5.91 -15.95 -16.78
CA GLY A 148 6.54 -15.28 -17.91
C GLY A 148 5.61 -14.88 -19.06
N LEU A 149 4.32 -15.25 -19.00
CA LEU A 149 3.33 -14.83 -20.01
C LEU A 149 2.79 -13.44 -19.67
N THR A 150 2.86 -12.50 -20.61
CA THR A 150 2.35 -11.13 -20.46
C THR A 150 1.34 -10.80 -21.55
N GLY A 151 0.58 -9.73 -21.36
CA GLY A 151 -0.28 -9.21 -22.43
C GLY A 151 -1.40 -10.17 -22.81
N GLU A 152 -1.67 -10.28 -24.11
CA GLU A 152 -2.72 -11.17 -24.62
C GLU A 152 -2.45 -12.66 -24.35
N GLU A 153 -1.17 -13.07 -24.31
CA GLU A 153 -0.81 -14.46 -23.98
C GLU A 153 -1.24 -14.82 -22.55
N ALA A 154 -1.07 -13.88 -21.61
CA ALA A 154 -1.53 -14.05 -20.23
C ALA A 154 -3.06 -14.08 -20.12
N ARG A 155 -3.74 -13.18 -20.85
CA ARG A 155 -5.20 -13.14 -20.94
C ARG A 155 -5.75 -14.48 -21.37
N ASP A 156 -5.20 -15.03 -22.45
CA ASP A 156 -5.70 -16.27 -23.06
C ASP A 156 -5.40 -17.50 -22.20
N ALA A 157 -4.29 -17.48 -21.44
CA ALA A 157 -3.92 -18.53 -20.51
C ALA A 157 -4.67 -18.50 -19.16
N LEU A 158 -5.38 -17.41 -18.84
CA LEU A 158 -6.05 -17.23 -17.54
C LEU A 158 -7.01 -18.37 -17.18
N ALA A 159 -7.78 -18.87 -18.17
CA ALA A 159 -8.74 -19.95 -17.95
C ALA A 159 -8.09 -21.25 -17.46
N GLN A 160 -6.80 -21.46 -17.75
CA GLN A 160 -6.06 -22.67 -17.39
C GLN A 160 -5.69 -22.73 -15.90
N VAL A 161 -5.75 -21.60 -15.20
CA VAL A 161 -5.27 -21.46 -13.82
C VAL A 161 -6.33 -20.93 -12.86
N ARG A 162 -7.50 -20.52 -13.36
CA ARG A 162 -8.57 -19.85 -12.60
C ARG A 162 -9.08 -20.65 -11.39
N ASP A 163 -8.92 -21.97 -11.40
CA ASP A 163 -9.36 -22.84 -10.30
C ASP A 163 -8.42 -22.82 -9.09
N VAL A 164 -7.21 -22.26 -9.21
CA VAL A 164 -6.30 -22.10 -8.06
C VAL A 164 -6.85 -21.02 -7.15
N ALA A 165 -7.11 -21.35 -5.88
CA ALA A 165 -7.59 -20.38 -4.90
C ALA A 165 -6.46 -19.96 -3.97
N VAL A 166 -6.32 -18.64 -3.76
CA VAL A 166 -5.41 -18.05 -2.79
C VAL A 166 -6.24 -17.33 -1.72
N PRO A 167 -6.55 -17.97 -0.59
CA PRO A 167 -7.29 -17.33 0.51
C PRO A 167 -6.56 -16.11 1.06
N TRP A 168 -7.30 -15.18 1.66
CA TRP A 168 -6.74 -13.93 2.20
C TRP A 168 -5.53 -14.16 3.11
N ASP A 169 -5.65 -15.06 4.09
CA ASP A 169 -4.59 -15.26 5.09
C ASP A 169 -3.30 -15.80 4.43
N ILE A 170 -3.42 -16.59 3.35
CA ILE A 170 -2.28 -17.06 2.54
C ILE A 170 -1.67 -15.92 1.73
N ALA A 171 -2.50 -15.10 1.09
CA ALA A 171 -2.06 -13.95 0.30
C ALA A 171 -1.36 -12.89 1.16
N ASP A 172 -1.94 -12.54 2.31
CA ASP A 172 -1.37 -11.59 3.27
C ASP A 172 -0.05 -12.11 3.85
N GLN A 173 0.00 -13.41 4.22
CA GLN A 173 1.24 -14.03 4.67
C GLN A 173 2.32 -13.96 3.57
N GLN A 174 2.00 -14.33 2.33
CA GLN A 174 2.95 -14.24 1.21
C GLN A 174 3.43 -12.80 1.00
N PHE A 175 2.52 -11.84 1.00
CA PHE A 175 2.83 -10.44 0.81
C PHE A 175 3.78 -9.94 1.89
N ARG A 176 3.44 -10.14 3.17
CA ARG A 176 4.20 -9.63 4.32
C ARG A 176 5.56 -10.29 4.50
N THR A 177 5.68 -11.57 4.16
CA THR A 177 6.90 -12.35 4.45
C THR A 177 7.81 -12.57 3.25
N ARG A 178 7.32 -12.36 2.02
CA ARG A 178 8.09 -12.53 0.78
C ARG A 178 8.13 -11.28 -0.06
N LEU A 179 6.98 -10.78 -0.51
CA LEU A 179 6.98 -9.70 -1.50
C LEU A 179 7.40 -8.35 -0.91
N LEU A 180 6.77 -7.93 0.19
CA LEU A 180 7.02 -6.63 0.81
C LEU A 180 8.48 -6.48 1.31
N PRO A 181 9.09 -7.46 1.99
CA PRO A 181 10.49 -7.35 2.42
C PRO A 181 11.49 -7.13 1.29
N ARG A 182 11.19 -7.62 0.08
CA ARG A 182 12.00 -7.37 -1.13
C ARG A 182 11.93 -5.90 -1.56
N TYR A 183 10.75 -5.29 -1.45
CA TYR A 183 10.57 -3.87 -1.73
C TYR A 183 11.20 -2.98 -0.67
N VAL A 184 11.13 -3.38 0.60
CA VAL A 184 11.91 -2.71 1.66
C VAL A 184 13.39 -2.74 1.31
N ALA A 185 13.94 -3.91 0.99
CA ALA A 185 15.34 -4.05 0.62
C ALA A 185 15.73 -3.20 -0.61
N LEU A 186 14.88 -3.17 -1.64
CA LEU A 186 15.08 -2.34 -2.81
C LEU A 186 15.12 -0.84 -2.44
N THR A 187 14.23 -0.37 -1.57
CA THR A 187 14.22 1.02 -1.10
C THR A 187 15.50 1.35 -0.34
N LEU A 188 15.90 0.50 0.62
CA LEU A 188 17.13 0.67 1.39
C LEU A 188 18.38 0.70 0.50
N ALA A 189 18.42 -0.15 -0.54
CA ALA A 189 19.54 -0.20 -1.48
C ALA A 189 19.65 1.05 -2.38
N ARG A 190 18.56 1.83 -2.51
CA ARG A 190 18.47 2.93 -3.49
C ARG A 190 18.45 4.31 -2.85
N LEU A 191 18.16 4.40 -1.56
CA LEU A 191 18.17 5.64 -0.78
C LEU A 191 19.17 5.55 0.38
N PRO A 192 20.06 6.54 0.56
CA PRO A 192 20.95 6.60 1.72
C PRO A 192 20.18 7.00 2.99
N ASN A 193 20.81 6.85 4.16
CA ASN A 193 20.32 7.37 5.45
C ASN A 193 18.89 6.91 5.82
N THR A 194 18.51 5.70 5.39
CA THR A 194 17.20 5.10 5.66
C THR A 194 17.09 4.49 7.06
N ASP A 195 18.22 4.22 7.70
CA ASP A 195 18.35 3.79 9.10
C ASP A 195 17.87 4.86 10.09
N LYS A 196 17.88 6.13 9.68
CA LYS A 196 17.41 7.29 10.47
C LYS A 196 15.90 7.54 10.37
N LEU A 197 15.21 6.83 9.48
CA LEU A 197 13.77 6.99 9.29
C LEU A 197 12.99 6.11 10.27
N SER A 198 11.89 6.65 10.80
CA SER A 198 10.87 5.86 11.47
C SER A 198 10.18 4.90 10.50
N ASP A 199 9.47 3.93 11.05
CA ASP A 199 8.79 2.87 10.29
C ASP A 199 7.69 3.42 9.36
N ASP A 200 7.06 4.53 9.75
CA ASP A 200 6.09 5.26 8.94
C ASP A 200 6.77 5.98 7.76
N SER A 201 7.83 6.75 8.02
CA SER A 201 8.55 7.50 6.99
C SER A 201 9.22 6.57 5.97
N LEU A 202 9.84 5.48 6.44
CA LEU A 202 10.35 4.44 5.54
C LEU A 202 9.21 3.78 4.77
N GLY A 203 8.10 3.45 5.43
CA GLY A 203 6.93 2.82 4.83
C GLY A 203 6.32 3.63 3.68
N ALA A 204 6.25 4.96 3.81
CA ALA A 204 5.81 5.85 2.73
C ALA A 204 6.71 5.74 1.48
N LEU A 205 8.03 5.72 1.66
CA LEU A 205 8.98 5.54 0.56
C LEU A 205 8.91 4.14 -0.05
N VAL A 206 8.66 3.10 0.77
CA VAL A 206 8.42 1.74 0.27
C VAL A 206 7.15 1.68 -0.58
N SER A 207 6.05 2.34 -0.17
CA SER A 207 4.85 2.44 -1.01
C SER A 207 5.12 3.13 -2.35
N LEU A 208 5.91 4.21 -2.35
CA LEU A 208 6.30 4.90 -3.57
C LEU A 208 7.09 3.97 -4.51
N VAL A 209 8.09 3.26 -3.97
CA VAL A 209 8.90 2.30 -4.74
C VAL A 209 8.06 1.13 -5.24
N TYR A 210 7.11 0.65 -4.44
CA TYR A 210 6.15 -0.38 -4.85
C TYR A 210 5.32 0.07 -6.07
N ASN A 211 4.89 1.33 -6.09
CA ASN A 211 4.05 1.87 -7.16
C ASN A 211 4.81 2.25 -8.44
N ARG A 212 6.00 2.85 -8.30
CA ARG A 212 6.74 3.50 -9.41
C ARG A 212 8.12 2.92 -9.69
N GLY A 213 8.55 1.94 -8.90
CA GLY A 213 9.93 1.46 -8.90
C GLY A 213 10.92 2.44 -8.26
N ALA A 214 12.15 1.99 -8.07
CA ALA A 214 13.20 2.76 -7.40
C ALA A 214 13.98 3.69 -8.35
N SER A 215 13.25 4.51 -9.12
CA SER A 215 13.76 5.36 -10.20
C SER A 215 14.43 6.67 -9.73
N PHE A 216 15.03 6.66 -8.54
CA PHE A 216 15.64 7.82 -7.86
C PHE A 216 16.84 8.46 -8.57
N ARG A 217 17.36 7.81 -9.62
CA ARG A 217 18.49 8.30 -10.43
C ARG A 217 18.14 8.47 -11.90
N LYS A 218 16.92 8.11 -12.33
CA LYS A 218 16.53 8.24 -13.73
C LYS A 218 16.45 9.72 -14.11
N GLU A 219 16.94 10.05 -15.29
CA GLU A 219 16.88 11.40 -15.85
C GLU A 219 15.51 11.70 -16.46
N GLY A 220 15.24 12.98 -16.71
CA GLY A 220 14.02 13.45 -17.38
C GLY A 220 12.98 14.06 -16.43
N PRO A 221 12.00 14.79 -16.97
CA PRO A 221 11.02 15.55 -16.19
C PRO A 221 10.13 14.69 -15.30
N ARG A 222 9.82 13.46 -15.72
CA ARG A 222 8.94 12.53 -15.00
C ARG A 222 9.52 12.02 -13.67
N TYR A 223 10.84 12.04 -13.53
CA TYR A 223 11.55 11.54 -12.34
C TYR A 223 12.12 12.68 -11.48
N ARG A 224 11.72 13.93 -11.72
CA ARG A 224 12.23 15.11 -11.00
C ARG A 224 12.09 14.94 -9.48
N GLU A 225 10.88 14.67 -9.00
CA GLU A 225 10.59 14.58 -7.56
C GLU A 225 11.26 13.35 -6.95
N MET A 226 11.39 12.23 -7.68
CA MET A 226 12.19 11.07 -7.25
C MET A 226 13.65 11.48 -7.00
N ARG A 227 14.27 12.25 -7.91
CA ARG A 227 15.65 12.72 -7.71
C ARG A 227 15.76 13.70 -6.53
N MET A 228 14.77 14.58 -6.34
CA MET A 228 14.75 15.51 -5.20
C MET A 228 14.61 14.75 -3.88
N ILE A 229 13.71 13.76 -3.77
CA ILE A 229 13.60 12.88 -2.59
C ILE A 229 14.96 12.27 -2.25
N ARG A 230 15.67 11.74 -3.25
CA ARG A 230 17.01 11.19 -3.02
C ARG A 230 18.00 12.26 -2.52
N GLN A 231 17.96 13.47 -3.07
CA GLN A 231 18.83 14.56 -2.62
C GLN A 231 18.53 14.97 -1.18
N HIS A 232 17.25 15.02 -0.80
CA HIS A 232 16.83 15.26 0.58
C HIS A 232 17.30 14.16 1.54
N MET A 233 17.24 12.89 1.13
CA MET A 233 17.81 11.77 1.89
C MET A 233 19.34 11.92 2.08
N VAL A 234 20.09 12.31 1.05
CA VAL A 234 21.55 12.56 1.13
C VAL A 234 21.86 13.68 2.11
N ASN A 235 21.08 14.76 2.06
CA ASN A 235 21.27 15.94 2.90
C ASN A 235 20.63 15.83 4.28
N GLU A 236 19.97 14.71 4.59
CA GLU A 236 19.18 14.50 5.81
C GLU A 236 18.07 15.56 6.03
N ALA A 237 17.62 16.17 4.93
CA ALA A 237 16.53 17.16 4.91
C ALA A 237 15.17 16.47 4.79
N TYR A 238 14.84 15.62 5.76
CA TYR A 238 13.68 14.72 5.69
C TYR A 238 12.33 15.47 5.69
N ASP A 239 12.28 16.64 6.31
CA ASP A 239 11.14 17.55 6.35
C ASP A 239 10.70 18.05 4.96
N ALA A 240 11.60 18.03 3.97
CA ALA A 240 11.28 18.41 2.59
C ALA A 240 10.64 17.28 1.76
N ILE A 241 10.77 16.01 2.17
CA ILE A 241 10.29 14.85 1.41
C ILE A 241 8.76 14.84 1.18
N PRO A 242 7.91 15.17 2.17
CA PRO A 242 6.46 15.22 1.97
C PRO A 242 6.04 16.18 0.84
N ALA A 243 6.73 17.32 0.70
CA ALA A 243 6.44 18.27 -0.38
C ALA A 243 6.73 17.68 -1.76
N GLU A 244 7.83 16.93 -1.92
CA GLU A 244 8.17 16.23 -3.16
C GLU A 244 7.18 15.11 -3.50
N LEU A 245 6.72 14.36 -2.48
CA LEU A 245 5.68 13.34 -2.66
C LEU A 245 4.40 13.96 -3.23
N ARG A 246 3.91 15.05 -2.64
CA ARG A 246 2.72 15.77 -3.13
C ARG A 246 2.93 16.39 -4.50
N ALA A 247 4.08 17.05 -4.72
CA ALA A 247 4.40 17.67 -6.00
C ALA A 247 4.43 16.65 -7.15
N MET A 248 4.78 15.39 -6.86
CA MET A 248 4.78 14.30 -7.83
C MET A 248 3.38 14.00 -8.39
N ALA A 249 2.31 14.39 -7.69
CA ALA A 249 0.93 14.23 -8.16
C ALA A 249 0.67 14.91 -9.51
N ARG A 250 1.46 15.93 -9.88
CA ARG A 250 1.37 16.62 -11.18
C ARG A 250 1.46 15.70 -12.40
N LEU A 251 1.97 14.47 -12.23
CA LEU A 251 2.03 13.48 -13.30
C LEU A 251 0.64 12.94 -13.68
N TRP A 252 -0.35 13.11 -12.81
CA TRP A 252 -1.68 12.49 -12.92
C TRP A 252 -2.84 13.45 -12.71
N THR A 253 -2.60 14.69 -12.28
CA THR A 253 -3.65 15.67 -11.96
C THR A 253 -4.64 15.85 -13.11
N ASP A 254 -4.16 15.87 -14.35
CA ASP A 254 -4.97 16.08 -15.55
C ASP A 254 -5.17 14.80 -16.38
N VAL A 255 -4.80 13.63 -15.83
CA VAL A 255 -4.93 12.34 -16.53
C VAL A 255 -6.24 11.68 -16.07
N PRO A 256 -7.20 11.43 -17.00
CA PRO A 256 -8.46 10.75 -16.67
C PRO A 256 -8.19 9.42 -15.95
N ASN A 257 -9.03 9.11 -14.96
CA ASN A 257 -8.95 7.86 -14.19
C ASN A 257 -7.68 7.68 -13.34
N MET A 258 -6.81 8.69 -13.19
CA MET A 258 -5.59 8.60 -12.36
C MET A 258 -5.69 9.29 -10.99
N ARG A 259 -6.90 9.71 -10.60
CA ARG A 259 -7.14 10.41 -9.32
C ARG A 259 -6.70 9.59 -8.09
N GLY A 260 -6.76 8.26 -8.16
CA GLY A 260 -6.26 7.42 -7.08
C GLY A 260 -4.74 7.48 -6.89
N LEU A 261 -3.95 7.70 -7.96
CA LEU A 261 -2.50 7.92 -7.83
C LEU A 261 -2.19 9.27 -7.18
N VAL A 262 -2.99 10.31 -7.46
CA VAL A 262 -2.90 11.60 -6.74
C VAL A 262 -3.17 11.40 -5.25
N LEU A 263 -4.24 10.69 -4.90
CA LEU A 263 -4.57 10.37 -3.51
C LEU A 263 -3.47 9.52 -2.84
N ARG A 264 -2.87 8.57 -3.57
CA ARG A 264 -1.76 7.76 -3.08
C ARG A 264 -0.55 8.61 -2.70
N ARG A 265 -0.19 9.60 -3.52
CA ARG A 265 0.91 10.53 -3.21
C ARG A 265 0.63 11.37 -1.97
N GLU A 266 -0.62 11.82 -1.80
CA GLU A 266 -1.02 12.55 -0.58
C GLU A 266 -0.96 11.66 0.66
N LEU A 267 -1.44 10.42 0.57
CA LEU A 267 -1.36 9.44 1.65
C LEU A 267 0.09 9.11 2.03
N GLU A 268 0.97 8.94 1.06
CA GLU A 268 2.40 8.72 1.31
C GLU A 268 3.03 9.92 2.02
N ALA A 269 2.69 11.15 1.60
CA ALA A 269 3.18 12.36 2.25
C ALA A 269 2.68 12.47 3.70
N ALA A 270 1.39 12.26 3.94
CA ALA A 270 0.79 12.28 5.28
C ALA A 270 1.39 11.21 6.20
N LEU A 271 1.60 10.00 5.68
CA LEU A 271 2.27 8.93 6.42
C LEU A 271 3.71 9.30 6.78
N PHE A 272 4.44 9.90 5.84
CA PHE A 272 5.80 10.35 6.09
C PHE A 272 5.86 11.42 7.19
N GLU A 273 4.94 12.40 7.15
CA GLU A 273 4.81 13.45 8.17
C GLU A 273 4.46 12.90 9.55
N ARG A 274 3.57 11.90 9.63
CA ARG A 274 3.30 11.21 10.90
C ARG A 274 4.58 10.56 11.46
N GLY A 275 5.38 9.95 10.59
CA GLY A 275 6.66 9.37 10.95
C GLY A 275 7.69 10.38 11.45
N LEU A 276 7.69 11.62 10.94
CA LEU A 276 8.55 12.71 11.41
C LEU A 276 8.18 13.21 12.81
N LYS A 277 6.88 13.22 13.15
CA LYS A 277 6.39 13.65 14.48
C LYS A 277 6.67 12.63 15.58
N SER A 278 6.94 11.39 15.18
CA SER A 278 7.14 10.26 16.08
C SER A 278 8.62 9.90 16.29
N ALA A 279 9.53 10.62 15.61
CA ALA A 279 10.97 10.43 15.65
C ALA A 279 11.66 11.31 16.70
#